data_AF-A0A857JPZ9-F1
#
_entry.id   AF-A0A857JPZ9-F1
#
_cell.length_a   1.000
_cell.length_b   1.000
_cell.length_c   1.000
_cell.angle_alpha   90.00
_cell.angle_beta   90.00
_cell.angle_gamma   90.00
#
_symmetry.space_group_name_H-M   'P 1'
#
loop_
_entity.id
_entity.type
_entity.pdbx_description
1 polymer ?
#
loop_
_entity_poly.entity_id
_entity_poly.type
_entity_poly.pdbx_seq_one_letter_code
_entity_poly.pdbx_strand_id
1 'polypeptide(L)' 'MQPTRETPPVTTNTLIHDVRNPLNRISMQAEMVKLVLENDMPKEKAIAALDKILAACQDSSAALQKLSEHSRTNNDG' A
#
# COMPACT_ATOMS: atom_id res chain seq x y z
N MET A 1 -36.80 1.90 4.06
CA MET A 1 -35.74 0.88 4.08
C MET A 1 -34.59 1.42 3.24
N GLN A 2 -33.39 1.58 3.80
CA GLN A 2 -32.22 2.02 3.04
C GLN A 2 -31.66 0.83 2.27
N PRO A 3 -31.20 0.99 1.02
CA PRO A 3 -30.55 -0.10 0.29
C PRO A 3 -29.17 -0.32 0.91
N THR A 4 -28.96 -1.52 1.46
CA THR A 4 -27.67 -1.99 1.94
C THR A 4 -26.68 -1.89 0.78
N ARG A 5 -25.65 -1.04 0.89
CA ARG A 5 -24.56 -0.98 -0.09
C ARG A 5 -23.77 -2.29 0.03
N GLU A 6 -24.07 -3.25 -0.84
CA GLU A 6 -23.28 -4.47 -0.98
C GLU A 6 -21.85 -4.06 -1.36
N THR A 7 -20.89 -4.36 -0.50
CA THR A 7 -19.47 -4.16 -0.80
C THR A 7 -19.12 -5.00 -2.03
N PRO A 8 -18.46 -4.41 -3.05
CA PRO A 8 -18.11 -5.14 -4.27
C PRO A 8 -17.29 -6.40 -3.94
N PRO A 9 -17.46 -7.48 -4.72
CA PRO A 9 -16.80 -8.74 -4.45
C PRO A 9 -15.27 -8.57 -4.47
N VAL A 10 -14.60 -9.17 -3.48
CA VAL A 10 -13.14 -9.24 -3.46
C VAL A 10 -12.70 -10.13 -4.61
N THR A 11 -11.92 -9.55 -5.53
CA THR A 11 -11.35 -10.27 -6.67
C THR A 11 -9.83 -10.25 -6.58
N THR A 12 -9.16 -11.17 -7.26
CA THR A 12 -7.70 -11.13 -7.43
C THR A 12 -7.23 -9.78 -7.98
N ASN A 13 -8.00 -9.15 -8.87
CA ASN A 13 -7.64 -7.85 -9.44
C ASN A 13 -7.68 -6.72 -8.40
N THR A 14 -8.70 -6.70 -7.54
CA THR A 14 -8.78 -5.71 -6.45
C THR A 14 -7.67 -5.92 -5.43
N LEU A 15 -7.32 -7.17 -5.12
CA LEU A 15 -6.21 -7.49 -4.21
C LEU A 15 -4.83 -7.11 -4.79
N ILE A 16 -4.61 -7.32 -6.09
CA ILE A 16 -3.38 -6.84 -6.77
C ILE A 16 -3.32 -5.32 -6.73
N HIS A 17 -4.44 -4.63 -6.95
CA HIS A 17 -4.50 -3.17 -6.84
C HIS A 17 -4.16 -2.70 -5.41
N ASP A 18 -4.68 -3.37 -4.40
CA ASP A 18 -4.40 -3.07 -3.00
C ASP A 18 -2.92 -3.26 -2.64
N VAL A 19 -2.21 -4.20 -3.28
CA VAL A 19 -0.75 -4.34 -3.16
C VAL A 19 -0.01 -3.23 -3.89
N ARG A 20 -0.48 -2.78 -5.06
CA ARG A 20 0.19 -1.73 -5.84
C ARG A 20 0.15 -0.36 -5.16
N ASN A 21 -0.93 -0.06 -4.44
CA ASN A 21 -1.08 1.23 -3.75
C ASN A 21 0.06 1.56 -2.77
N PRO A 22 0.39 0.71 -1.78
CA PRO A 22 1.48 0.98 -0.87
C PRO A 22 2.85 0.93 -1.56
N LEU A 23 3.04 0.10 -2.60
CA LEU A 23 4.27 0.13 -3.41
C LEU A 23 4.49 1.49 -4.11
N ASN A 24 3.43 2.06 -4.69
CA ASN A 24 3.49 3.40 -5.29
C ASN A 24 3.83 4.46 -4.24
N ARG A 25 3.27 4.34 -3.03
CA ARG A 25 3.58 5.23 -1.92
C ARG A 25 5.06 5.13 -1.51
N ILE A 26 5.62 3.92 -1.46
CA ILE A 26 7.05 3.71 -1.19
C ILE A 26 7.89 4.45 -2.22
N SER A 27 7.63 4.25 -3.52
CA SER A 27 8.37 4.90 -4.60
C SER A 27 8.32 6.42 -4.49
N MET A 28 7.12 7.00 -4.35
CA MET A 28 6.93 8.45 -4.25
C MET A 28 7.61 9.05 -3.01
N GLN A 29 7.53 8.37 -1.85
CA GLN A 29 8.19 8.87 -0.64
C GLN A 29 9.71 8.73 -0.71
N ALA A 30 10.23 7.69 -1.37
CA ALA A 30 11.66 7.55 -1.59
C ALA A 30 12.20 8.67 -2.50
N GLU A 31 11.47 9.05 -3.55
CA GLU A 31 11.79 10.22 -4.38
C GLU A 31 11.73 11.53 -3.56
N MET A 32 10.73 11.68 -2.69
CA MET A 32 10.65 12.83 -1.78
C MET A 32 11.87 12.92 -0.85
N VAL A 33 12.35 11.79 -0.32
CA VAL A 33 13.57 11.78 0.51
C VAL A 33 14.78 12.27 -0.28
N LYS A 34 14.96 11.79 -1.52
CA LYS A 34 16.04 12.28 -2.40
C LYS A 34 15.95 13.79 -2.60
N LEU A 35 14.76 14.29 -2.97
CA LEU A 35 14.51 15.71 -3.20
C LEU A 35 14.81 16.56 -1.96
N VAL A 36 14.43 16.10 -0.76
CA VAL A 36 14.71 16.80 0.50
C VAL A 36 16.21 16.92 0.75
N LEU A 37 16.96 15.84 0.51
CA LEU A 37 18.41 15.80 0.73
C LEU A 37 19.19 16.61 -0.32
N GLU A 38 18.75 16.58 -1.58
CA GLU A 38 19.41 17.29 -2.69
C GLU A 38 19.19 18.81 -2.64
N ASN A 39 18.08 19.27 -2.04
CA ASN A 39 17.68 20.68 -2.05
C ASN A 39 17.76 21.35 -0.67
N ASP A 40 18.51 20.76 0.28
CA ASP A 40 18.70 21.26 1.65
C ASP A 40 17.38 21.66 2.35
N MET A 41 16.33 20.85 2.13
CA MET A 41 15.02 21.07 2.76
C MET A 41 15.05 20.58 4.22
N PRO A 42 14.09 20.99 5.07
CA PRO A 42 14.05 20.58 6.47
C PRO A 42 14.10 19.06 6.64
N LYS A 43 15.03 18.59 7.47
CA LYS A 43 15.28 17.16 7.73
C LYS A 43 14.02 16.43 8.21
N GLU A 44 13.14 17.12 8.92
CA GLU A 44 11.86 16.61 9.41
C GLU A 44 10.98 16.12 8.25
N LYS A 45 11.10 16.71 7.05
CA LYS A 45 10.37 16.25 5.86
C LYS A 45 10.90 14.90 5.36
N ALA A 46 12.21 14.67 5.41
CA ALA A 46 12.80 13.37 5.08
C ALA A 46 12.38 12.31 6.10
N ILE A 47 12.40 12.65 7.40
CA ILE A 47 11.95 11.74 8.46
C ILE A 47 10.47 11.37 8.26
N ALA A 48 9.61 12.35 8.04
CA ALA A 48 8.19 12.10 7.78
C ALA A 48 7.95 11.27 6.51
N ALA A 49 8.78 11.43 5.47
CA ALA A 49 8.71 10.59 4.28
C ALA A 49 9.15 9.15 4.57
N LEU A 50 10.22 8.96 5.35
CA LEU A 50 10.68 7.65 5.80
C LEU A 50 9.63 6.93 6.66
N ASP A 51 8.96 7.63 7.58
CA ASP A 51 7.87 7.05 8.38
C ASP A 51 6.72 6.55 7.50
N LYS A 52 6.40 7.30 6.43
CA LYS A 52 5.39 6.89 5.45
C LYS A 52 5.83 5.69 4.61
N ILE A 53 7.14 5.53 4.35
CA ILE A 53 7.68 4.33 3.69
C ILE A 53 7.52 3.13 4.62
N LEU A 54 7.89 3.26 5.90
CA LEU A 54 7.76 2.18 6.88
C LEU A 54 6.31 1.71 7.02
N ALA A 55 5.37 2.65 7.13
CA ALA A 55 3.94 2.34 7.14
C ALA A 55 3.49 1.63 5.85
N ALA A 56 3.93 2.12 4.68
CA ALA A 56 3.59 1.50 3.40
C ALA A 56 4.19 0.09 3.25
N CYS A 57 5.36 -0.20 3.83
CA CYS A 57 5.90 -1.55 3.87
C CYS A 57 5.00 -2.50 4.70
N GLN A 58 4.50 -2.02 5.85
CA GLN A 58 3.56 -2.79 6.67
C GLN A 58 2.23 -3.03 5.93
N ASP A 59 1.70 -1.99 5.28
CA ASP A 59 0.50 -2.09 4.44
C ASP A 59 0.69 -3.07 3.27
N SER A 60 1.87 -3.06 2.63
CA SER A 60 2.21 -3.99 1.55
C SER A 60 2.21 -5.44 2.04
N SER A 61 2.80 -5.69 3.22
CA SER A 61 2.82 -7.01 3.83
C SER A 61 1.41 -7.51 4.13
N ALA A 62 0.54 -6.66 4.68
CA ALA A 62 -0.86 -7.01 4.94
C ALA A 62 -1.66 -7.27 3.66
N ALA A 63 -1.46 -6.48 2.62
CA ALA A 63 -2.12 -6.68 1.32
C ALA A 63 -1.66 -7.97 0.63
N LEU A 64 -0.36 -8.27 0.67
CA LEU A 64 0.21 -9.51 0.15
C LEU A 64 -0.30 -10.74 0.89
N GLN A 65 -0.44 -10.65 2.22
CA GLN A 65 -1.01 -11.72 3.04
C GLN A 65 -2.45 -12.04 2.61
N LYS A 66 -3.30 -11.02 2.43
CA LYS A 66 -4.67 -11.18 1.93
C LYS A 66 -4.71 -11.81 0.54
N LEU A 67 -3.82 -11.39 -0.35
CA LEU A 67 -3.71 -11.96 -1.70
C LEU A 67 -3.32 -13.45 -1.63
N SER A 68 -2.36 -13.80 -0.79
CA SER A 68 -1.91 -15.19 -0.58
C SER A 68 -3.04 -16.07 -0.03
N GLU A 69 -3.78 -15.57 0.96
CA GLU A 69 -4.93 -16.26 1.55
C GLU A 69 -6.03 -16.49 0.50
N HIS A 70 -6.37 -15.46 -0.28
CA HIS A 70 -7.35 -15.56 -1.36
C HIS A 70 -6.93 -16.57 -2.44
N SER A 71 -5.65 -16.58 -2.83
CA SER A 71 -5.11 -17.57 -3.77
C SER A 71 -5.21 -19.00 -3.24
N ARG A 72 -5.01 -19.21 -1.93
CA ARG A 72 -5.11 -20.53 -1.31
C ARG A 72 -6.57 -21.02 -1.27
N THR A 73 -7.50 -20.16 -0.87
CA THR A 73 -8.93 -20.50 -0.82
C THR A 73 -9.52 -20.80 -2.20
N ASN A 74 -8.98 -20.20 -3.26
CA ASN A 74 -9.42 -20.46 -4.63
C ASN A 74 -8.86 -21.78 -5.23
N ASN A 75 -7.83 -22.39 -4.61
CA ASN A 75 -7.17 -23.60 -5.12
C ASN A 75 -7.65 -24.89 -4.42
N ASP A 76 -8.48 -24.76 -3.37
CA ASP A 76 -9.06 -25.88 -2.61
C ASP A 76 -10.53 -26.17 -3.03
N GLY A 77 -10.94 -25.75 -4.23
CA GLY A 77 -12.29 -25.93 -4.80
C GLY A 77 -12.31 -26.65 -6.13
#